data_AF-A0A015I8B2-F1
#
_entry.id   AF-A0A015I8B2-F1
#
_cell.length_a   1.000
_cell.length_b   1.000
_cell.length_c   1.000
_cell.angle_alpha   90.00
_cell.angle_beta   90.00
_cell.angle_gamma   90.00
#
_symmetry.space_group_name_H-M   'P 1'
#
loop_
_entity.id
_entity.type
_entity.pdbx_description
1 polymer ?
#
loop_
_entity_poly.entity_id
_entity_poly.type
_entity_poly.pdbx_seq_one_letter_code
_entity_poly.pdbx_strand_id
1 'polypeptide(L)'
;MFKLLTYILKIVPNIETANITEEFPLIKGDYLFVRYGSQMCIGRVEALYFEAYNHHCYTDMPIKDLNDISYISLHVFVPLHLELFTDMVKEGCYILTHHIPSNIIYHIKQNRVVIEGNFLRLVGDGKQYYFDYFGRKDIIEKMVK
;
A
#
# COMPACT_ATOMS: atom_id res chain seq x y z
N MET A 1 -25.77 2.22 1.08
CA MET A 1 -25.00 1.84 2.27
C MET A 1 -23.74 2.72 2.33
N PHE A 2 -23.88 4.01 2.71
CA PHE A 2 -22.85 5.05 2.47
C PHE A 2 -22.43 5.84 3.73
N LYS A 3 -22.95 5.50 4.91
CA LYS A 3 -22.75 6.30 6.13
C LYS A 3 -21.44 6.06 6.87
N LEU A 4 -20.75 4.93 6.65
CA LEU A 4 -19.48 4.63 7.33
C LEU A 4 -18.29 5.34 6.67
N LEU A 5 -18.31 5.44 5.33
CA LEU A 5 -17.26 6.09 4.54
C LEU A 5 -17.09 7.58 4.89
N THR A 6 -18.20 8.26 5.19
CA THR A 6 -18.23 9.70 5.49
C THR A 6 -17.58 10.08 6.82
N TYR A 7 -17.41 9.13 7.75
CA TYR A 7 -16.79 9.41 9.06
C TYR A 7 -15.26 9.24 9.05
N ILE A 8 -14.72 8.47 8.10
CA ILE A 8 -13.26 8.34 7.88
C ILE A 8 -12.70 9.63 7.24
N LEU A 9 -13.50 10.27 6.37
CA LEU A 9 -13.16 11.47 5.61
C LEU A 9 -12.85 12.74 6.44
N LYS A 10 -13.22 12.78 7.74
CA LYS A 10 -13.14 14.02 8.54
C LYS A 10 -11.84 14.24 9.32
N ILE A 11 -10.91 13.29 9.33
CA ILE A 11 -9.73 13.35 10.21
C ILE A 11 -8.46 13.79 9.46
N VAL A 12 -8.38 13.63 8.13
CA VAL A 12 -7.35 14.23 7.28
C VAL A 12 -7.97 14.54 5.90
N PRO A 13 -8.14 15.81 5.49
CA PRO A 13 -8.53 16.12 4.12
C PRO A 13 -7.39 15.62 3.21
N ASN A 14 -7.70 14.79 2.20
CA ASN A 14 -6.83 14.21 1.16
C ASN A 14 -6.66 12.67 1.15
N ILE A 15 -7.18 11.91 2.12
CA ILE A 15 -7.27 10.43 1.97
C ILE A 15 -8.59 10.08 1.26
N GLU A 16 -8.82 10.70 0.10
CA GLU A 16 -9.83 10.26 -0.87
C GLU A 16 -9.22 9.30 -1.91
N THR A 17 -7.88 9.29 -1.99
CA THR A 17 -7.09 8.50 -2.94
C THR A 17 -5.83 7.99 -2.22
N ALA A 18 -5.26 6.88 -2.66
CA ALA A 18 -3.97 6.36 -2.18
C ALA A 18 -2.76 7.26 -2.56
N ASN A 19 -2.95 8.58 -2.58
CA ASN A 19 -2.04 9.64 -3.01
C ASN A 19 -1.31 9.39 -4.34
N ILE A 20 -1.93 8.65 -5.25
CA ILE A 20 -1.45 8.44 -6.63
C ILE A 20 -2.04 9.55 -7.49
N THR A 21 -1.19 10.42 -8.03
CA THR A 21 -1.58 11.57 -8.87
C THR A 21 -0.60 11.77 -10.03
N GLU A 22 -0.83 12.77 -10.88
CA GLU A 22 0.13 13.17 -11.91
C GLU A 22 1.49 13.59 -11.33
N GLU A 23 1.49 14.31 -10.21
CA GLU A 23 2.71 14.78 -9.53
C GLU A 23 3.34 13.69 -8.66
N PHE A 24 2.56 12.68 -8.26
CA PHE A 24 3.01 11.57 -7.42
C PHE A 24 2.60 10.23 -8.03
N PRO A 25 3.15 9.86 -9.20
CA PRO A 25 2.70 8.67 -9.91
C PRO A 25 3.28 7.40 -9.29
N LEU A 26 2.50 6.31 -9.32
CA LEU A 26 2.94 4.98 -8.87
C LEU A 26 3.77 4.29 -9.95
N ILE A 27 4.93 3.75 -9.57
CA ILE A 27 5.82 3.00 -10.46
C ILE A 27 6.25 1.68 -9.83
N LYS A 28 6.78 0.78 -10.65
CA LYS A 28 7.45 -0.43 -10.17
C LYS A 28 8.58 -0.10 -9.20
N GLY A 29 8.68 -0.88 -8.13
CA GLY A 29 9.64 -0.71 -7.04
C GLY A 29 9.22 0.28 -5.96
N ASP A 30 8.20 1.12 -6.20
CA ASP A 30 7.58 1.88 -5.11
C ASP A 30 6.90 0.95 -4.10
N TYR A 31 6.50 1.51 -2.96
CA TYR A 31 5.89 0.78 -1.86
C TYR A 31 4.47 1.28 -1.62
N LEU A 32 3.64 0.44 -1.03
CA LEU A 32 2.26 0.74 -0.73
C LEU A 32 1.93 0.27 0.69
N PHE A 33 1.21 1.07 1.47
CA PHE A 33 0.39 0.49 2.53
C PHE A 33 -0.79 -0.23 1.88
N VAL A 34 -0.94 -1.51 2.19
CA VAL A 34 -2.00 -2.36 1.65
C VAL A 34 -2.69 -3.15 2.73
N ARG A 35 -3.98 -3.41 2.53
CA ARG A 35 -4.71 -4.39 3.32
C ARG A 35 -4.38 -5.80 2.82
N TYR A 36 -3.88 -6.65 3.71
CA TYR A 36 -3.64 -8.06 3.45
C TYR A 36 -4.25 -8.90 4.58
N GLY A 37 -5.31 -9.65 4.27
CA GLY A 37 -6.10 -10.33 5.29
C GLY A 37 -6.68 -9.33 6.31
N SER A 38 -6.46 -9.59 7.60
CA SER A 38 -6.94 -8.77 8.71
C SER A 38 -5.90 -7.74 9.22
N GLN A 39 -4.86 -7.44 8.44
CA GLN A 39 -3.81 -6.52 8.85
C GLN A 39 -3.35 -5.62 7.70
N MET A 40 -2.73 -4.51 8.07
CA MET A 40 -2.03 -3.65 7.11
C MET A 40 -0.59 -4.14 6.96
N CYS A 41 -0.14 -4.24 5.72
CA CYS A 41 1.21 -4.63 5.34
C CYS A 41 1.82 -3.56 4.41
N ILE A 42 3.11 -3.70 4.13
CA ILE A 42 3.77 -2.92 3.08
C ILE A 42 3.96 -3.83 1.87
N GLY A 43 3.46 -3.43 0.71
CA GLY A 43 3.71 -4.13 -0.56
C GLY A 43 4.69 -3.34 -1.42
N ARG A 44 5.80 -3.94 -1.82
CA ARG A 44 6.65 -3.42 -2.90
C ARG A 44 6.01 -3.78 -4.23
N VAL A 45 5.89 -2.81 -5.13
CA VAL A 45 5.28 -2.99 -6.46
C VAL A 45 6.22 -3.78 -7.36
N GLU A 46 5.81 -4.98 -7.77
CA GLU A 46 6.56 -5.83 -8.71
C GLU A 46 6.05 -5.69 -10.15
N ALA A 47 4.75 -5.48 -10.33
CA ALA A 47 4.14 -5.25 -11.63
C ALA A 47 2.79 -4.53 -11.51
N LEU A 48 2.51 -3.62 -12.44
CA LEU A 48 1.26 -2.86 -12.56
C LEU A 48 0.48 -3.34 -13.78
N TYR A 49 -0.84 -3.43 -13.64
CA TYR A 49 -1.73 -3.85 -14.72
C TYR A 49 -2.91 -2.90 -14.85
N PHE A 50 -3.25 -2.54 -16.07
CA PHE A 50 -4.44 -1.75 -16.42
C PHE A 50 -5.39 -2.59 -17.27
N GLU A 51 -6.65 -2.17 -17.36
CA GLU A 51 -7.62 -2.86 -18.21
C GLU A 51 -7.59 -2.27 -19.63
N ALA A 52 -7.42 -3.13 -20.63
CA ALA A 52 -7.59 -2.79 -22.04
C ALA A 52 -8.20 -3.94 -22.81
N TYR A 53 -9.19 -3.65 -23.65
CA TYR A 53 -9.90 -4.66 -24.46
C TYR A 53 -10.43 -5.83 -23.62
N ASN A 54 -10.92 -5.58 -22.40
CA ASN A 54 -11.37 -6.60 -21.42
C ASN A 54 -10.26 -7.57 -20.98
N HIS A 55 -8.99 -7.17 -21.07
CA HIS A 55 -7.84 -7.91 -20.59
C HIS A 55 -7.02 -7.08 -19.60
N HIS A 56 -6.31 -7.76 -18.71
CA HIS A 56 -5.34 -7.15 -17.82
C HIS A 56 -3.98 -7.05 -18.51
N CYS A 57 -3.58 -5.83 -18.85
CA CYS A 57 -2.35 -5.55 -19.57
C CYS A 57 -1.28 -5.04 -18.62
N TYR A 58 -0.10 -5.67 -18.64
CA TYR A 58 1.08 -5.21 -17.93
C TYR A 58 1.54 -3.83 -18.45
N THR A 59 2.08 -3.00 -17.56
CA THR A 59 2.71 -1.74 -17.93
C THR A 59 3.95 -1.44 -17.09
N ASP A 60 4.95 -0.84 -17.75
CA ASP A 60 6.08 -0.16 -17.11
C ASP A 60 5.87 1.36 -17.01
N MET A 61 4.78 1.88 -17.58
CA MET A 61 4.45 3.30 -17.52
C MET A 61 3.97 3.67 -16.12
N PRO A 62 4.33 4.87 -15.61
CA PRO A 62 3.81 5.37 -14.34
C PRO A 62 2.27 5.47 -14.38
N ILE A 63 1.63 4.97 -13.33
CA ILE A 63 0.19 5.12 -13.14
C ILE A 63 -0.08 6.36 -12.30
N LYS A 64 -0.98 7.22 -12.78
CA LYS A 64 -1.29 8.53 -12.19
C LYS A 64 -2.65 8.58 -11.50
N ASP A 65 -3.49 7.58 -11.71
CA ASP A 65 -4.78 7.43 -11.04
C ASP A 65 -4.92 5.98 -10.55
N LEU A 66 -5.36 5.80 -9.31
CA LEU A 66 -5.67 4.48 -8.74
C LEU A 66 -6.71 3.71 -9.57
N ASN A 67 -7.64 4.42 -10.21
CA ASN A 67 -8.68 3.84 -11.06
C ASN A 67 -8.15 3.21 -12.35
N ASP A 68 -6.94 3.59 -12.78
CA ASP A 68 -6.29 2.98 -13.95
C ASP A 68 -5.70 1.60 -13.63
N ILE A 69 -5.61 1.24 -12.36
CA ILE A 69 -5.13 -0.07 -11.91
C ILE A 69 -6.28 -1.08 -11.99
N SER A 70 -6.05 -2.18 -12.69
CA SER A 70 -6.96 -3.34 -12.68
C SER A 70 -6.56 -4.33 -11.58
N TYR A 71 -5.28 -4.69 -11.49
CA TYR A 71 -4.66 -5.30 -10.31
C TYR A 71 -3.16 -4.97 -10.26
N ILE A 72 -2.55 -5.22 -9.11
CA ILE A 72 -1.13 -4.97 -8.85
C ILE A 72 -0.48 -6.22 -8.28
N SER A 73 0.74 -6.54 -8.70
CA SER A 73 1.55 -7.61 -8.10
C SER A 73 2.49 -7.02 -7.05
N LEU A 74 2.49 -7.61 -5.87
CA LEU A 74 3.21 -7.10 -4.70
C LEU A 74 4.11 -8.15 -4.09
N HIS A 75 5.31 -7.74 -3.70
CA HIS A 75 6.12 -8.42 -2.70
C HIS A 75 5.81 -7.84 -1.32
N VAL A 76 5.26 -8.67 -0.42
CA VAL A 76 4.64 -8.21 0.82
C VAL A 76 5.57 -8.36 2.02
N PHE A 77 5.70 -7.27 2.77
CA PHE A 77 6.32 -7.18 4.08
C PHE A 77 5.25 -7.11 5.16
N VAL A 78 5.20 -8.11 6.03
CA VAL A 78 4.25 -8.19 7.15
C VAL A 78 4.77 -7.44 8.37
N PRO A 79 3.89 -6.83 9.19
CA PRO A 79 4.29 -6.13 10.40
C PRO A 79 4.92 -7.12 11.40
N LEU A 80 6.07 -6.75 11.97
CA LEU A 80 6.75 -7.50 13.02
C LEU A 80 6.59 -6.80 14.37
N HIS A 81 6.99 -5.52 14.45
CA HIS A 81 6.83 -4.69 15.64
C HIS A 81 6.94 -3.20 15.28
N LEU A 82 5.97 -2.38 15.70
CA LEU A 82 5.91 -0.93 15.42
C LEU A 82 6.08 -0.63 13.91
N GLU A 83 7.15 0.06 13.51
CA GLU A 83 7.48 0.41 12.12
C GLU A 83 8.38 -0.60 11.41
N LEU A 84 8.67 -1.74 12.05
CA LEU A 84 9.49 -2.81 11.51
C LEU A 84 8.61 -3.86 10.84
N PHE A 85 8.92 -4.13 9.57
CA PHE A 85 8.24 -5.12 8.75
C PHE A 85 9.25 -6.16 8.27
N THR A 86 8.78 -7.35 7.90
CA THR A 86 9.62 -8.40 7.31
C THR A 86 8.94 -9.06 6.13
N ASP A 87 9.70 -9.42 5.10
CA ASP A 87 9.20 -10.24 3.99
C ASP A 87 9.22 -11.74 4.29
N MET A 88 9.81 -12.16 5.42
CA MET A 88 9.89 -13.56 5.81
C MET A 88 8.72 -13.94 6.74
N VAL A 89 7.86 -14.85 6.28
CA VAL A 89 6.82 -15.45 7.14
C VAL A 89 7.35 -16.65 7.92
N LYS A 90 6.55 -17.15 8.86
CA LYS A 90 6.95 -18.26 9.77
C LYS A 90 7.40 -19.51 9.03
N GLU A 91 6.86 -19.71 7.83
CA GLU A 91 7.14 -20.82 6.93
C GLU A 91 8.48 -20.70 6.19
N GLY A 92 9.22 -19.61 6.39
CA GLY A 92 10.54 -19.39 5.77
C GLY A 92 10.47 -18.98 4.29
N CYS A 93 9.30 -18.54 3.83
CA CYS A 93 9.11 -18.00 2.48
C CYS A 93 8.74 -16.51 2.53
N TYR A 94 8.74 -15.88 1.35
CA TYR A 94 8.17 -14.55 1.15
C TYR A 94 6.87 -14.62 0.36
N ILE A 95 6.04 -13.59 0.52
CA ILE A 95 4.72 -13.53 -0.11
C ILE A 95 4.79 -12.68 -1.37
N LEU A 96 4.48 -13.30 -2.51
CA LEU A 96 4.09 -12.61 -3.75
C LEU A 96 2.60 -12.78 -3.98
N THR A 97 1.88 -11.69 -4.20
CA THR A 97 0.42 -11.73 -4.32
C THR A 97 -0.13 -10.64 -5.24
N HIS A 98 -1.31 -10.88 -5.79
CA HIS A 98 -2.06 -9.89 -6.56
C HIS A 98 -3.10 -9.19 -5.70
N HIS A 99 -3.19 -7.87 -5.82
CA HIS A 99 -4.15 -7.03 -5.10
C HIS A 99 -5.00 -6.23 -6.09
N ILE A 100 -6.27 -6.07 -5.75
CA ILE A 100 -7.15 -5.11 -6.42
C ILE A 100 -6.94 -3.70 -5.83
N PRO A 101 -7.30 -2.63 -6.57
CA PRO A 101 -7.06 -1.25 -6.13
C PRO A 101 -7.67 -0.92 -4.77
N SER A 102 -8.82 -1.51 -4.41
CA SER A 102 -9.48 -1.28 -3.12
C SER A 102 -8.69 -1.79 -1.91
N ASN A 103 -7.64 -2.59 -2.13
CA ASN A 103 -6.73 -3.00 -1.05
C ASN A 103 -5.55 -2.03 -0.87
N ILE A 104 -5.41 -1.01 -1.73
CA ILE A 104 -4.35 0.00 -1.65
C ILE A 104 -4.82 1.13 -0.75
N ILE A 105 -4.02 1.43 0.26
CA ILE A 105 -4.34 2.45 1.28
C ILE A 105 -3.56 3.73 1.01
N TYR A 106 -2.26 3.62 0.72
CA TYR A 106 -1.37 4.77 0.59
C TYR A 106 -0.12 4.41 -0.21
N HIS A 107 0.36 5.34 -1.02
CA HIS A 107 1.56 5.21 -1.83
C HIS A 107 2.79 5.83 -1.17
N ILE A 108 3.89 5.07 -1.14
CA ILE A 108 5.15 5.37 -0.49
C ILE A 108 6.28 5.28 -1.53
N LYS A 109 7.07 6.35 -1.66
CA LYS A 109 8.22 6.37 -2.56
C LYS A 109 9.38 5.54 -2.02
N GLN A 110 10.19 5.01 -2.94
CA GLN A 110 11.38 4.20 -2.63
C GLN A 110 12.32 4.84 -1.60
N ASN A 111 12.53 6.16 -1.67
CA ASN A 111 13.42 6.89 -0.77
C ASN A 111 12.88 7.04 0.67
N ARG A 112 11.66 6.56 0.96
CA ARG A 112 11.05 6.56 2.29
C ARG A 112 11.14 5.20 2.99
N VAL A 113 11.87 4.27 2.38
CA VAL A 113 12.03 2.90 2.87
C VAL A 113 13.52 2.53 2.91
N VAL A 114 13.92 1.85 3.98
CA VAL A 114 15.24 1.21 4.11
C VAL A 114 15.03 -0.30 4.24
N ILE A 115 15.77 -1.06 3.44
CA ILE A 115 15.78 -2.53 3.49
C ILE A 115 17.13 -2.99 4.03
N GLU A 116 17.09 -3.83 5.06
CA GLU A 116 18.26 -4.47 5.67
C GLU A 116 17.99 -5.99 5.77
N GLY A 117 18.50 -6.76 4.81
CA GLY A 117 18.17 -8.18 4.70
C GLY A 117 16.69 -8.39 4.40
N ASN A 118 16.01 -9.18 5.24
CA ASN A 118 14.58 -9.48 5.16
C ASN A 118 13.71 -8.45 5.92
N PHE A 119 14.29 -7.34 6.37
CA PHE A 119 13.59 -6.32 7.16
C PHE A 119 13.41 -5.02 6.37
N LEU A 120 12.26 -4.41 6.59
CA LEU A 120 11.88 -3.12 6.01
C LEU A 120 11.56 -2.15 7.14
N ARG A 121 12.14 -0.95 7.07
CA ARG A 121 11.85 0.19 7.95
C ARG A 121 11.40 1.41 7.17
N LEU A 122 10.42 2.11 7.71
CA LEU A 122 9.99 3.41 7.20
C LEU A 122 10.93 4.51 7.71
N VAL A 123 11.25 5.48 6.84
CA VAL A 123 12.09 6.63 7.17
C VAL A 123 11.46 7.93 6.65
N GLY A 124 11.94 9.07 7.16
CA GLY A 124 11.44 10.38 6.77
C GLY A 124 9.95 10.58 7.09
N ASP A 125 9.21 11.16 6.15
CA ASP A 125 7.77 11.40 6.27
C ASP A 125 6.96 10.09 6.26
N GLY A 126 7.41 9.03 5.57
CA GLY A 126 6.77 7.71 5.60
C GLY A 126 6.65 7.14 7.01
N LYS A 127 7.66 7.38 7.85
CA LYS A 127 7.62 7.04 9.28
C LYS A 127 6.59 7.88 10.02
N GLN A 128 6.56 9.19 9.77
CA GLN A 128 5.60 10.11 10.41
C GLN A 128 4.16 9.74 10.05
N TYR A 129 3.85 9.53 8.78
CA TYR A 129 2.51 9.12 8.34
C TYR A 129 2.05 7.82 9.00
N TYR A 130 2.96 6.85 9.16
CA TYR A 130 2.64 5.62 9.88
C TYR A 130 2.32 5.89 11.35
N PHE A 131 3.19 6.56 12.10
CA PHE A 131 2.99 6.77 13.53
C PHE A 131 1.82 7.71 13.85
N ASP A 132 1.68 8.78 13.08
CA ASP A 132 0.69 9.83 13.34
C ASP A 132 -0.72 9.39 12.91
N TYR A 133 -0.82 8.42 11.99
CA TYR A 133 -2.09 8.02 11.40
C TYR A 133 -2.25 6.51 11.20
N PHE A 134 -1.54 5.91 10.23
CA PHE A 134 -1.87 4.55 9.76
C PHE A 134 -1.64 3.43 10.80
N GLY A 135 -0.70 3.63 11.71
CA GLY A 135 -0.35 2.71 12.80
C GLY A 135 -1.25 2.84 14.03
N ARG A 136 -2.17 3.82 14.06
CA ARG A 136 -3.10 3.99 15.19
C ARG A 136 -4.12 2.85 15.22
N LYS A 137 -4.33 2.27 16.41
CA LYS A 137 -5.27 1.14 16.60
C LYS A 137 -6.68 1.44 16.07
N ASP A 138 -7.20 2.63 16.34
CA ASP A 138 -8.54 3.03 15.91
C ASP A 138 -8.67 3.22 14.39
N ILE A 139 -7.56 3.49 13.70
CA ILE A 139 -7.49 3.57 12.24
C ILE A 139 -7.37 2.18 11.64
N ILE A 140 -6.47 1.33 12.18
CA ILE A 140 -6.31 -0.06 11.76
C ILE A 140 -7.63 -0.83 11.87
N GLU A 141 -8.35 -0.69 13.00
CA GLU A 141 -9.65 -1.35 13.20
C GLU A 141 -10.72 -0.95 12.18
N LYS A 142 -10.63 0.28 11.63
CA LYS A 142 -11.54 0.75 10.57
C LYS A 142 -11.12 0.25 9.19
N MET A 143 -9.84 -0.02 8.97
CA MET A 143 -9.33 -0.54 7.69
C MET A 143 -9.58 -2.05 7.53
N VAL A 144 -9.70 -2.77 8.64
CA VAL A 144 -9.86 -4.24 8.69
C VAL A 144 -11.35 -4.66 8.65
N LYS A 145 -12.28 -3.73 8.89
CA LYS A 145 -13.74 -3.95 8.78
C LYS A 145 -14.25 -3.65 7.37
#